data_AF-A0A6I7Q401-F1
#
_entry.id   AF-A0A6I7Q401-F1
#
_cell.length_a   1.000
_cell.length_b   1.000
_cell.length_c   1.000
_cell.angle_alpha   90.00
_cell.angle_beta   90.00
_cell.angle_gamma   90.00
#
_symmetry.space_group_name_H-M   'P 1'
#
loop_
_entity.id
_entity.type
_entity.pdbx_description
1 polymer ?
#
loop_
_entity_poly.entity_id
_entity_poly.type
_entity_poly.pdbx_seq_one_letter_code
_entity_poly.pdbx_strand_id
1 'polypeptide(L)' 'MRMLDGERQVIADLKDEGQIVVERSYPTFTVTAVRHPTLGKLVLVEGKDGQGVVVATEE' A
#
# COMPACT_ATOMS: atom_id res chain seq x y z
N MET A 1 -2.19 -11.79 9.05
CA MET A 1 -1.78 -11.10 7.79
C MET A 1 -2.80 -11.38 6.69
N ARG A 2 -3.26 -10.36 5.96
CA ARG A 2 -4.28 -10.49 4.89
C ARG A 2 -3.84 -9.71 3.65
N MET A 3 -4.02 -10.30 2.47
CA MET A 3 -3.77 -9.64 1.18
C MET A 3 -5.10 -9.33 0.49
N LEU A 4 -5.16 -8.17 -0.16
CA LEU A 4 -6.32 -7.68 -0.89
C LEU A 4 -5.82 -7.10 -2.21
N ASP A 5 -6.55 -7.36 -3.29
CA ASP A 5 -6.32 -6.61 -4.53
C ASP A 5 -6.64 -5.14 -4.27
N GLY A 6 -5.71 -4.27 -4.63
CA GLY A 6 -5.81 -2.84 -4.49
C GLY A 6 -5.91 -2.20 -5.86
N GLU A 7 -7.07 -1.66 -6.19
CA GLU A 7 -7.18 -0.75 -7.33
C GLU A 7 -6.39 0.53 -7.04
N ARG A 8 -5.92 1.19 -8.11
CA ARG A 8 -5.14 2.44 -8.01
C ARG A 8 -5.77 3.49 -7.09
N GLN A 9 -7.10 3.65 -7.17
CA GLN A 9 -7.80 4.63 -6.35
C GLN A 9 -7.75 4.24 -4.86
N VAL A 10 -8.04 2.98 -4.54
CA VAL A 10 -7.97 2.46 -3.16
C VAL A 10 -6.57 2.65 -2.58
N ILE A 11 -5.53 2.37 -3.36
CA ILE A 11 -4.15 2.55 -2.92
C ILE A 11 -3.83 4.03 -2.67
N ALA A 12 -4.28 4.93 -3.55
CA ALA A 12 -4.10 6.37 -3.38
C ALA A 12 -4.80 6.87 -2.10
N ASP A 13 -6.05 6.48 -1.88
CA ASP A 13 -6.83 6.85 -0.71
C ASP A 13 -6.12 6.38 0.58
N LEU A 14 -5.61 5.14 0.62
CA LEU A 14 -4.86 4.62 1.76
C LEU A 14 -3.53 5.35 2.03
N LYS A 15 -2.88 5.89 0.99
CA LYS A 15 -1.67 6.72 1.13
C LYS A 15 -2.01 8.11 1.67
N ASP A 16 -3.13 8.68 1.24
CA ASP A 16 -3.59 10.01 1.64
C ASP A 16 -4.15 10.03 3.08
N GLU A 17 -4.86 8.96 3.47
CA GLU A 17 -5.39 8.80 4.83
C GLU A 17 -4.32 8.36 5.86
N GLY A 18 -3.23 7.77 5.38
CA GLY A 18 -2.17 7.22 6.21
C GLY A 18 -0.90 8.06 6.24
N GLN A 19 0.04 7.65 7.11
CA GLN A 19 1.40 8.19 7.11
C GLN A 19 2.33 7.23 6.37
N ILE A 20 2.93 7.69 5.27
CA ILE A 20 3.98 6.93 4.57
C ILE A 20 5.23 6.86 5.47
N VAL A 21 5.63 5.64 5.81
CA VAL A 21 6.82 5.37 6.65
C VAL A 21 8.04 5.15 5.76
N VAL A 22 7.87 4.41 4.66
CA VAL A 22 8.92 4.18 3.67
C VAL A 22 8.31 3.94 2.29
N GLU A 23 8.98 4.45 1.26
CA GLU A 23 8.67 4.15 -0.13
C GLU A 23 9.94 3.68 -0.86
N ARG A 24 9.79 2.62 -1.66
CA ARG A 24 10.86 2.03 -2.47
C ARG A 24 10.32 1.71 -3.85
N SER A 25 10.87 2.37 -4.87
CA SER A 25 10.54 2.11 -6.27
C SER A 25 11.55 1.17 -6.90
N TYR A 26 11.03 0.21 -7.65
CA TYR A 26 11.77 -0.76 -8.46
C TYR A 26 11.38 -0.57 -9.93
N PRO A 27 12.11 -1.18 -10.89
CA PRO A 27 11.82 -1.02 -12.31
C PRO A 27 10.42 -1.47 -12.74
N THR A 28 9.69 -2.26 -11.95
CA THR A 28 8.37 -2.79 -12.32
C THR A 28 7.27 -2.50 -11.29
N PHE A 29 7.62 -2.12 -10.07
CA PHE A 29 6.65 -1.84 -9.00
C PHE A 29 7.21 -0.87 -7.95
N THR A 30 6.33 -0.28 -7.17
CA THR A 30 6.66 0.50 -5.97
C THR A 30 6.11 -0.19 -4.74
N VAL A 31 6.89 -0.23 -3.66
CA VAL A 31 6.46 -0.72 -2.35
C VAL A 31 6.40 0.46 -1.39
N THR A 32 5.23 0.69 -0.80
CA THR A 32 4.99 1.75 0.17
C THR A 32 4.54 1.13 1.48
N ALA A 33 5.26 1.35 2.58
CA ALA A 33 4.76 1.03 3.91
C ALA A 33 4.03 2.23 4.48
N VAL A 34 2.80 2.02 4.94
CA VAL A 34 1.91 3.06 5.45
C VAL A 34 1.45 2.69 6.87
N ARG A 35 1.44 3.66 7.77
CA ARG A 35 0.77 3.56 9.07
C ARG A 35 -0.59 4.24 8.95
N HIS A 36 -1.64 3.44 8.81
CA HIS A 36 -3.01 3.89 8.71
C HIS A 36 -3.61 4.13 10.11
N PRO A 37 -4.39 5.19 10.34
CA PRO A 37 -4.97 5.49 11.65
C PRO A 37 -5.93 4.40 12.15
N THR A 38 -6.66 3.74 11.24
CA THR A 38 -7.69 2.74 11.59
C THR A 38 -7.32 1.31 11.23
N LEU A 39 -6.55 1.12 10.16
CA LEU A 39 -6.21 -0.21 9.62
C LEU A 39 -4.84 -0.71 10.09
N GLY A 40 -4.12 0.11 10.85
CA GLY A 40 -2.80 -0.23 11.37
C GLY A 40 -1.72 -0.19 10.30
N LYS A 41 -0.83 -1.18 10.29
CA LYS A 41 0.32 -1.23 9.37
C LYS A 41 -0.10 -1.87 8.05
N LEU A 42 0.12 -1.14 6.97
CA LEU A 42 -0.15 -1.56 5.60
C LEU A 42 1.14 -1.56 4.78
N VAL A 43 1.25 -2.51 3.87
CA VAL A 43 2.24 -2.49 2.79
C VAL A 43 1.48 -2.49 1.46
N LEU A 44 1.69 -1.46 0.67
CA LEU A 44 1.07 -1.24 -0.63
C LEU A 44 2.10 -1.60 -1.70
N VAL A 45 1.75 -2.47 -2.62
CA VAL A 45 2.58 -2.84 -3.77
C VAL A 45 1.86 -2.40 -5.03
N GLU A 46 2.44 -1.46 -5.77
CA GLU A 46 1.84 -0.86 -6.96
C GLU A 46 2.64 -1.24 -8.21
N GLY A 47 2.01 -1.92 -9.16
CA GLY A 47 2.53 -2.15 -10.50
C GLY A 47 2.44 -0.90 -11.38
N LYS A 48 3.21 -0.88 -12.48
CA LYS A 48 3.20 0.23 -13.45
C LYS A 48 1.89 0.40 -14.22
N ASP A 49 1.07 -0.64 -14.26
CA ASP A 49 -0.25 -0.70 -14.89
C ASP A 49 -1.36 -0.15 -13.99
N GLY A 50 -1.05 0.27 -12.76
CA GLY A 50 -2.02 0.77 -11.80
C GLY A 50 -2.79 -0.34 -11.07
N GLN A 51 -2.41 -1.60 -11.26
CA GLN A 51 -2.84 -2.69 -10.38
C GLN A 51 -1.91 -2.75 -9.17
N GLY A 52 -2.43 -3.18 -8.03
CA GLY A 52 -1.61 -3.38 -6.86
C GLY A 52 -2.21 -4.32 -5.85
N VAL A 53 -1.44 -4.58 -4.81
CA VAL A 53 -1.82 -5.43 -3.69
C VAL A 53 -1.64 -4.65 -2.41
N VAL A 54 -2.67 -4.67 -1.58
CA VAL A 54 -2.62 -4.17 -0.21
C VAL A 54 -2.38 -5.36 0.71
N VAL A 55 -1.28 -5.31 1.46
CA VAL A 55 -0.96 -6.28 2.49
C VAL A 55 -1.22 -5.64 3.85
N ALA A 56 -2.29 -6.07 4.50
CA ALA A 56 -2.56 -5.75 5.89
C ALA A 56 -1.76 -6.68 6.80
N THR A 57 -0.83 -6.10 7.55
CA THR A 57 -0.01 -6.84 8.50
C THR A 57 -0.65 -6.76 9.89
N GLU A 58 -0.86 -7.91 10.53
CA GLU A 58 -1.32 -7.95 11.92
C GLU A 58 -0.09 -7.86 12.83
N GLU A 59 0.18 -6.66 13.34
CA GLU A 59 0.87 -6.39 14.62
C GLU A 59 0.83 -4.89 14.96
#